data_AF-A0A8R7U7T8-F1
#
_entry.id   AF-A0A8R7U7T8-F1
#
_cell.length_a   1.000
_cell.length_b   1.000
_cell.length_c   1.000
_cell.angle_alpha   90.00
_cell.angle_beta   90.00
_cell.angle_gamma   90.00
#
_symmetry.space_group_name_H-M   'P 1'
#
loop_
_entity.id
_entity.type
_entity.pdbx_description
1 polymer ?
#
loop_
_entity_poly.entity_id
_entity_poly.type
_entity_poly.pdbx_seq_one_letter_code
_entity_poly.pdbx_strand_id
1 'polypeptide(L)'
;MSMYGRDPWGGPLEICHDSATDDDRSRNLDLDRAALSRTLDETQQSWLLAGPGDQGRKKKRYVDLGCLLVSRKLFLWTLGLLLAAAALAGIAVGIAKAVPRHQAPPTPPDQFTLALRKALMFFNAQKSGKLPKHNNVPWRGDSCLKDGRSDQTSRRDLSGGYYDGGSAVKFNFASAFSMTLLSWSVIEYNAKYEAAGELGHVRDTIKWGADYLLKTFNSTAHSIDRLVAQVGAAAMSDGPSQPNDHYCWMRPEDIDYPRPVTECHTCPDLGAEMAAALAAASIVFKDNRAYSHKLLHGATTVWDFARKGGSRQTYSVPRSDAAKFYNSTAYWDEYIWGGSWMYLATGNSSYLQFATDTKLAKNAHIYSRPPNYGVFSWDNKLPGAQVLLSRLRLFLSPGYPYEEMLRTYHNQTSIIMCSYLPNFRSFNRTKGGLMQLNHGQPQPLQYVVNAAFLASLFSDYLEAADTPGWYCGPHFYSIEVLRSFARTQMEYILGKNPLKMSYVVGYGKHYPKRVHHRGASIPKKKGVHPGCKGGWTWRDTKKPNPHIIVGAMVAGPDRHDGFKDIRKNRNYTEPTLAGNAGLVAALVALSGEGHGVDKNTMFSAVPPMFPSPPPPPAPWKP
;
A
#
# COMPACT_ATOMS: atom_id res chain seq x y z
N MET A 1 15.68 -36.40 -35.97
CA MET A 1 14.79 -37.59 -35.83
C MET A 1 13.44 -37.10 -35.36
N SER A 2 12.46 -37.18 -36.25
CA SER A 2 11.06 -36.80 -36.05
C SER A 2 10.30 -38.01 -35.49
N MET A 3 9.44 -37.84 -34.47
CA MET A 3 8.33 -38.75 -34.21
C MET A 3 7.12 -38.01 -33.61
N TYR A 4 6.17 -37.80 -34.51
CA TYR A 4 4.71 -37.70 -34.43
C TYR A 4 3.99 -37.82 -33.08
N GLY A 5 3.03 -36.90 -32.88
CA GLY A 5 1.88 -37.08 -32.00
C GLY A 5 0.73 -37.84 -32.65
N ARG A 6 -0.27 -38.20 -31.82
CA ARG A 6 -1.65 -38.51 -32.20
C ARG A 6 -2.53 -38.62 -30.94
N ASP A 7 -3.59 -37.81 -30.92
CA ASP A 7 -4.91 -38.17 -30.37
C ASP A 7 -5.86 -38.23 -31.57
N PRO A 8 -6.85 -39.14 -31.58
CA PRO A 8 -8.18 -38.69 -31.95
C PRO A 8 -9.33 -39.41 -31.22
N TRP A 9 -10.18 -38.60 -30.61
CA TRP A 9 -11.61 -38.75 -30.31
C TRP A 9 -12.34 -39.98 -30.88
N GLY A 10 -12.93 -40.77 -29.96
CA GLY A 10 -13.88 -41.83 -30.25
C GLY A 10 -15.29 -41.30 -30.50
N GLY A 11 -15.89 -41.74 -31.61
CA GLY A 11 -17.30 -41.57 -31.95
C GLY A 11 -18.16 -42.79 -31.56
N PRO A 12 -19.50 -42.67 -31.65
CA PRO A 12 -20.47 -43.52 -30.97
C PRO A 12 -20.96 -44.72 -31.80
N LEU A 13 -21.54 -45.71 -31.09
CA LEU A 13 -22.15 -46.93 -31.63
C LEU A 13 -23.57 -46.68 -32.17
N GLU A 14 -23.79 -47.07 -33.42
CA GLU A 14 -25.09 -47.38 -34.02
C GLU A 14 -25.51 -48.82 -33.66
N ILE A 15 -26.81 -49.07 -33.56
CA ILE A 15 -27.41 -50.36 -33.92
C ILE A 15 -28.60 -50.08 -34.84
N CYS A 16 -28.59 -50.80 -35.96
CA CYS A 16 -29.43 -50.69 -37.13
C CYS A 16 -30.49 -51.83 -37.20
N HIS A 17 -31.27 -51.79 -38.28
CA HIS A 17 -32.22 -52.75 -38.84
C HIS A 17 -33.65 -52.67 -38.29
N ASP A 18 -34.72 -52.70 -39.09
CA ASP A 18 -35.00 -52.83 -40.53
C ASP A 18 -36.55 -52.70 -40.60
N SER A 19 -37.30 -52.44 -41.67
CA SER A 19 -37.06 -52.29 -43.10
C SER A 19 -38.41 -51.90 -43.74
N ALA A 20 -38.31 -51.10 -44.80
CA ALA A 20 -38.99 -51.25 -46.08
C ALA A 20 -40.41 -50.68 -46.35
N THR A 21 -40.43 -50.02 -47.51
CA THR A 21 -41.53 -49.73 -48.47
C THR A 21 -42.50 -48.60 -48.11
N ASP A 22 -42.88 -47.69 -49.00
CA ASP A 22 -42.48 -47.43 -50.39
C ASP A 22 -42.96 -46.02 -50.80
N ASP A 23 -42.27 -45.49 -51.81
CA ASP A 23 -42.78 -44.68 -52.92
C ASP A 23 -43.30 -43.24 -52.75
N ASP A 24 -42.39 -42.34 -53.15
CA ASP A 24 -42.44 -41.55 -54.39
C ASP A 24 -43.39 -40.34 -54.55
N ARG A 25 -42.72 -39.20 -54.77
CA ARG A 25 -42.90 -38.21 -55.88
C ARG A 25 -44.32 -37.71 -56.17
N SER A 26 -44.60 -36.44 -56.41
CA SER A 26 -43.80 -35.25 -56.70
C SER A 26 -44.77 -34.10 -57.06
N ARG A 27 -44.21 -32.88 -57.16
CA ARG A 27 -44.62 -31.73 -58.01
C ARG A 27 -45.79 -30.82 -57.58
N ASN A 28 -45.37 -29.65 -57.09
CA ASN A 28 -45.54 -28.31 -57.69
C ASN A 28 -46.94 -27.73 -58.02
N LEU A 29 -47.04 -26.45 -57.61
CA LEU A 29 -47.74 -25.30 -58.20
C LEU A 29 -49.17 -24.98 -57.72
N ASP A 30 -49.19 -23.85 -57.00
CA ASP A 30 -49.99 -22.65 -57.23
C ASP A 30 -51.52 -22.60 -57.02
N LEU A 31 -51.85 -21.54 -56.26
CA LEU A 31 -52.98 -20.61 -56.37
C LEU A 31 -54.40 -21.03 -55.95
N ASP A 32 -54.76 -20.50 -54.78
CA ASP A 32 -56.00 -19.79 -54.43
C ASP A 32 -57.23 -19.88 -55.36
N ARG A 33 -58.36 -20.30 -54.78
CA ARG A 33 -59.54 -19.42 -54.67
C ARG A 33 -60.61 -19.96 -53.71
N ALA A 34 -60.78 -19.20 -52.63
CA ALA A 34 -62.03 -18.62 -52.14
C ALA A 34 -63.30 -19.48 -51.92
N ALA A 35 -63.89 -19.15 -50.77
CA ALA A 35 -65.29 -18.72 -50.61
C ALA A 35 -66.27 -19.74 -50.03
N LEU A 36 -66.87 -19.29 -48.92
CA LEU A 36 -68.30 -19.40 -48.59
C LEU A 36 -68.85 -20.83 -48.42
N SER A 37 -69.83 -21.11 -47.60
CA SER A 37 -70.53 -20.49 -46.49
C SER A 37 -71.47 -21.61 -46.01
N ARG A 38 -71.86 -21.58 -44.72
CA ARG A 38 -73.22 -21.89 -44.20
C ARG A 38 -73.96 -23.15 -44.70
N THR A 39 -74.79 -23.88 -43.96
CA THR A 39 -75.41 -23.87 -42.61
C THR A 39 -76.45 -25.01 -42.62
N LEU A 40 -76.87 -25.43 -41.42
CA LEU A 40 -78.19 -26.00 -41.07
C LEU A 40 -78.48 -27.41 -41.59
N ASP A 41 -78.52 -28.46 -40.76
CA ASP A 41 -79.46 -28.76 -39.65
C ASP A 41 -80.82 -29.23 -40.18
N GLU A 42 -81.05 -30.54 -40.11
CA GLU A 42 -82.36 -31.19 -40.29
C GLU A 42 -82.59 -32.17 -39.14
N THR A 43 -83.33 -31.66 -38.16
CA THR A 43 -84.50 -32.27 -37.50
C THR A 43 -84.79 -33.76 -37.75
N GLN A 44 -84.96 -34.56 -36.68
CA GLN A 44 -86.29 -35.00 -36.19
C GLN A 44 -86.21 -36.18 -35.18
N GLN A 45 -87.06 -36.04 -34.14
CA GLN A 45 -87.85 -37.08 -33.47
C GLN A 45 -87.21 -38.04 -32.43
N SER A 46 -87.36 -37.58 -31.18
CA SER A 46 -87.81 -38.28 -29.96
C SER A 46 -88.24 -39.75 -30.06
N TRP A 47 -87.74 -40.59 -29.14
CA TRP A 47 -88.54 -41.62 -28.47
C TRP A 47 -88.17 -41.71 -26.98
N LEU A 48 -89.22 -41.70 -26.14
CA LEU A 48 -89.23 -41.91 -24.70
C LEU A 48 -88.83 -43.35 -24.34
N LEU A 49 -87.92 -43.51 -23.38
CA LEU A 49 -88.02 -44.51 -22.30
C LEU A 49 -87.21 -44.00 -21.09
N ALA A 50 -87.92 -43.48 -20.08
CA ALA A 50 -87.37 -43.24 -18.76
C ALA A 50 -87.55 -44.51 -17.91
N GLY A 51 -86.45 -45.03 -17.36
CA GLY A 51 -86.45 -45.96 -16.23
C GLY A 51 -85.85 -45.25 -15.00
N PRO A 52 -86.40 -45.44 -13.78
CA PRO A 52 -86.26 -44.49 -12.67
C PRO A 52 -85.09 -44.85 -11.74
N GLY A 53 -84.27 -43.86 -11.39
CA GLY A 53 -83.14 -44.03 -10.49
C GLY A 53 -82.32 -42.73 -10.38
N ASP A 54 -83.01 -41.68 -9.94
CA ASP A 54 -82.47 -40.33 -9.74
C ASP A 54 -81.41 -40.30 -8.62
N GLN A 55 -80.14 -40.07 -8.96
CA GLN A 55 -79.19 -39.35 -8.09
C GLN A 55 -78.16 -38.55 -8.92
N GLY A 56 -78.47 -37.28 -9.16
CA GLY A 56 -77.50 -36.20 -8.96
C GLY A 56 -76.39 -35.99 -10.01
N ARG A 57 -76.76 -35.46 -11.19
CA ARG A 57 -75.81 -34.78 -12.10
C ARG A 57 -75.11 -33.61 -11.41
N LYS A 58 -73.88 -33.80 -10.91
CA LYS A 58 -72.96 -32.68 -10.61
C LYS A 58 -72.23 -32.28 -11.89
N LYS A 59 -72.67 -31.17 -12.53
CA LYS A 59 -71.93 -30.49 -13.61
C LYS A 59 -70.47 -30.27 -13.14
N LYS A 60 -69.51 -30.99 -13.72
CA LYS A 60 -68.08 -30.71 -13.51
C LYS A 60 -67.82 -29.34 -14.14
N ARG A 61 -67.61 -28.31 -13.32
CA ARG A 61 -67.16 -26.99 -13.80
C ARG A 61 -65.68 -27.12 -14.15
N TYR A 62 -65.32 -26.74 -15.38
CA TYR A 62 -63.94 -26.65 -15.85
C TYR A 62 -63.51 -25.19 -15.84
N VAL A 63 -62.22 -24.94 -15.66
CA VAL A 63 -61.61 -23.61 -15.77
C VAL A 63 -60.75 -23.62 -17.03
N ASP A 64 -61.00 -22.66 -17.91
CA ASP A 64 -60.28 -22.51 -19.17
C ASP A 64 -59.13 -21.51 -18.98
N LEU A 65 -57.90 -21.96 -19.20
CA LEU A 65 -56.68 -21.16 -19.11
C LEU A 65 -56.12 -20.81 -20.50
N GLY A 66 -56.98 -20.76 -21.52
CA GLY A 66 -56.65 -20.30 -22.87
C GLY A 66 -56.05 -21.38 -23.77
N CYS A 67 -55.29 -22.33 -23.22
CA CYS A 67 -54.73 -23.47 -23.98
C CYS A 67 -55.03 -24.86 -23.37
N LEU A 68 -55.64 -24.95 -22.17
CA LEU A 68 -55.90 -26.21 -21.46
C LEU A 68 -57.19 -26.10 -20.60
N LEU A 69 -58.09 -27.09 -20.73
CA LEU A 69 -59.32 -27.23 -19.93
C LEU A 69 -59.05 -28.12 -18.71
N VAL A 70 -58.95 -27.53 -17.52
CA VAL A 70 -58.66 -28.26 -16.27
C VAL A 70 -59.89 -28.33 -15.37
N SER A 71 -60.13 -29.49 -14.76
CA SER A 71 -61.21 -29.66 -13.77
C SER A 71 -61.03 -28.67 -12.61
N ARG A 72 -62.09 -27.91 -12.25
CA ARG A 72 -62.05 -26.91 -11.17
C ARG A 72 -61.55 -27.48 -9.83
N LYS A 73 -61.80 -28.77 -9.57
CA LYS A 73 -61.26 -29.44 -8.39
C LYS A 73 -59.73 -29.58 -8.46
N LEU A 74 -59.19 -30.00 -9.60
CA LEU A 74 -57.75 -30.15 -9.78
C LEU A 74 -57.03 -28.79 -9.68
N PHE A 75 -57.60 -27.76 -10.34
CA PHE A 75 -57.03 -26.41 -10.32
C PHE A 75 -56.98 -25.80 -8.91
N LEU A 76 -58.03 -25.99 -8.12
CA LEU A 76 -58.06 -25.51 -6.72
C LEU A 76 -57.05 -26.26 -5.84
N TRP A 77 -56.85 -27.57 -6.06
CA TRP A 77 -55.85 -28.34 -5.35
C TRP A 77 -54.42 -27.94 -5.73
N THR A 78 -54.13 -27.70 -7.00
CA THR A 78 -52.81 -27.23 -7.45
C THR A 78 -52.51 -25.81 -6.97
N LEU A 79 -53.51 -24.92 -6.98
CA LEU A 79 -53.37 -23.58 -6.44
C LEU A 79 -53.15 -23.60 -4.91
N GLY A 80 -53.88 -24.47 -4.20
CA GLY A 80 -53.71 -24.69 -2.77
C GLY A 80 -52.31 -25.21 -2.41
N LEU A 81 -51.78 -26.17 -3.18
CA LEU A 81 -50.42 -26.70 -3.01
C LEU A 81 -49.35 -25.64 -3.29
N LEU A 82 -49.51 -24.82 -4.33
CA LEU A 82 -48.60 -23.71 -4.62
C LEU A 82 -48.61 -22.66 -3.52
N LEU A 83 -49.79 -22.30 -2.99
CA LEU A 83 -49.90 -21.37 -1.87
C LEU A 83 -49.31 -21.93 -0.58
N ALA A 84 -49.49 -23.22 -0.30
CA ALA A 84 -48.88 -23.87 0.86
C ALA A 84 -47.34 -23.93 0.73
N ALA A 85 -46.82 -24.23 -0.45
CA ALA A 85 -45.38 -24.22 -0.71
C ALA A 85 -44.79 -22.81 -0.58
N ALA A 86 -45.49 -21.79 -1.08
CA ALA A 86 -45.08 -20.39 -0.94
C ALA A 86 -45.11 -19.93 0.53
N ALA A 87 -46.11 -20.37 1.31
CA ALA A 87 -46.19 -20.10 2.75
C ALA A 87 -45.05 -20.76 3.53
N LEU A 88 -44.71 -22.02 3.22
CA LEU A 88 -43.58 -22.73 3.84
C LEU A 88 -42.23 -22.07 3.50
N ALA A 89 -42.04 -21.66 2.25
CA ALA A 89 -40.85 -20.91 1.85
C ALA A 89 -40.77 -19.54 2.56
N GLY A 90 -41.91 -18.85 2.69
CA GLY A 90 -42.02 -17.59 3.44
C GLY A 90 -41.67 -17.73 4.92
N ILE A 91 -42.12 -18.82 5.55
CA ILE A 91 -41.78 -19.15 6.95
C ILE A 91 -40.28 -19.46 7.08
N ALA A 92 -39.70 -20.23 6.16
CA ALA A 92 -38.26 -20.53 6.17
C ALA A 92 -37.40 -19.27 6.01
N VAL A 93 -37.78 -18.35 5.11
CA VAL A 93 -37.10 -17.04 4.95
C VAL A 93 -37.31 -16.15 6.17
N GLY A 94 -38.52 -16.16 6.76
CA GLY A 94 -38.83 -15.43 7.98
C GLY A 94 -37.97 -15.89 9.15
N ILE A 95 -37.83 -17.21 9.35
CA ILE A 95 -36.96 -17.81 10.37
C ILE A 95 -35.49 -17.45 10.08
N ALA A 96 -35.03 -17.59 8.83
CA ALA A 96 -33.66 -17.24 8.46
C ALA A 96 -33.31 -15.76 8.69
N LYS A 97 -34.30 -14.85 8.62
CA LYS A 97 -34.14 -13.43 8.92
C LYS A 97 -34.36 -13.06 10.40
N ALA A 98 -35.09 -13.87 11.14
CA ALA A 98 -35.37 -13.65 12.57
C ALA A 98 -34.30 -14.25 13.50
N VAL A 99 -33.49 -15.20 13.02
CA VAL A 99 -32.33 -15.70 13.77
C VAL A 99 -31.30 -14.57 13.88
N PRO A 100 -30.98 -14.08 15.10
CA PRO A 100 -29.94 -13.09 15.29
C PRO A 100 -28.62 -13.72 14.83
N ARG A 101 -28.05 -13.21 13.74
CA ARG A 101 -26.66 -13.51 13.38
C ARG A 101 -25.80 -13.02 14.55
N HIS A 102 -25.46 -13.93 15.46
CA HIS A 102 -24.39 -13.68 16.41
C HIS A 102 -23.13 -13.56 15.56
N GLN A 103 -22.80 -12.32 15.16
CA GLN A 103 -21.47 -12.01 14.72
C GLN A 103 -20.58 -12.42 15.90
N ALA A 104 -19.70 -13.40 15.66
CA ALA A 104 -18.68 -13.73 16.63
C ALA A 104 -18.02 -12.41 17.07
N PRO A 105 -17.80 -12.20 18.38
CA PRO A 105 -17.12 -10.99 18.83
C PRO A 105 -15.82 -10.85 18.02
N PRO A 106 -15.49 -9.65 17.52
CA PRO A 106 -14.31 -9.45 16.70
C PRO A 106 -13.11 -10.01 17.47
N THR A 107 -12.35 -10.89 16.82
CA THR A 107 -11.13 -11.45 17.39
C THR A 107 -10.25 -10.29 17.88
N PRO A 108 -9.64 -10.41 19.07
CA PRO A 108 -8.72 -9.39 19.56
C PRO A 108 -7.70 -9.06 18.47
N PRO A 109 -7.39 -7.77 18.24
CA PRO A 109 -6.45 -7.38 17.21
C PRO A 109 -5.10 -8.05 17.46
N ASP A 110 -4.48 -8.55 16.39
CA ASP A 110 -3.18 -9.18 16.48
C ASP A 110 -2.10 -8.20 16.97
N GLN A 111 -0.95 -8.75 17.40
CA GLN A 111 0.14 -7.98 17.98
C GLN A 111 0.67 -6.87 17.03
N PHE A 112 0.69 -7.12 15.72
CA PHE A 112 1.15 -6.18 14.72
C PHE A 112 0.13 -5.09 14.48
N THR A 113 -1.18 -5.43 14.44
CA THR A 113 -2.26 -4.44 14.38
C THR A 113 -2.21 -3.49 15.59
N LEU A 114 -1.99 -4.00 16.80
CA LEU A 114 -1.84 -3.17 18.00
C LEU A 114 -0.62 -2.25 17.94
N ALA A 115 0.51 -2.75 17.43
CA ALA A 115 1.71 -1.96 17.23
C ALA A 115 1.52 -0.90 16.13
N LEU A 116 0.78 -1.21 15.06
CA LEU A 116 0.51 -0.32 13.92
C LEU A 116 -0.23 0.94 14.38
N ARG A 117 -1.31 0.77 15.15
CA ARG A 117 -2.07 1.90 15.71
C ARG A 117 -1.18 2.85 16.51
N LYS A 118 -0.28 2.28 17.32
CA LYS A 118 0.68 3.06 18.10
C LYS A 118 1.71 3.74 17.20
N ALA A 119 2.30 3.02 16.25
CA ALA A 119 3.31 3.55 15.33
C ALA A 119 2.82 4.78 14.56
N LEU A 120 1.54 4.82 14.16
CA LEU A 120 0.94 5.99 13.52
C LEU A 120 0.85 7.22 14.46
N MET A 121 0.66 7.01 15.77
CA MET A 121 0.65 8.12 16.75
C MET A 121 1.97 8.88 16.81
N PHE A 122 3.10 8.26 16.44
CA PHE A 122 4.39 8.96 16.34
C PHE A 122 4.32 10.12 15.35
N PHE A 123 3.69 9.92 14.18
CA PHE A 123 3.58 10.98 13.17
C PHE A 123 2.76 12.17 13.70
N ASN A 124 1.70 11.93 14.47
CA ASN A 124 0.97 13.00 15.15
C ASN A 124 1.86 13.80 16.11
N ALA A 125 2.78 13.13 16.79
CA ALA A 125 3.76 13.76 17.68
C ALA A 125 4.87 14.51 16.93
N GLN A 126 5.06 14.25 15.62
CA GLN A 126 6.07 14.90 14.78
C GLN A 126 5.55 16.10 13.96
N LYS A 127 4.24 16.34 13.90
CA LYS A 127 3.67 17.44 13.08
C LYS A 127 4.24 18.80 13.49
N SER A 128 4.71 19.59 12.53
CA SER A 128 5.12 21.00 12.69
C SER A 128 4.05 21.93 12.11
N GLY A 129 4.02 23.20 12.51
CA GLY A 129 3.03 24.17 12.07
C GLY A 129 1.80 24.23 12.97
N LYS A 130 0.68 24.71 12.40
CA LYS A 130 -0.60 24.84 13.09
C LYS A 130 -1.30 23.48 13.14
N LEU A 131 -1.39 22.87 14.32
CA LEU A 131 -1.91 21.52 14.49
C LEU A 131 -3.43 21.46 14.24
N PRO A 132 -3.95 20.32 13.73
CA PRO A 132 -5.39 20.10 13.65
C PRO A 132 -6.00 20.01 15.05
N LYS A 133 -7.28 20.40 15.18
CA LYS A 133 -8.02 20.37 16.46
C LYS A 133 -7.97 18.99 17.15
N HIS A 134 -7.96 17.91 16.35
CA HIS A 134 -7.92 16.53 16.83
C HIS A 134 -6.58 15.85 16.50
N ASN A 135 -5.47 16.31 17.08
CA ASN A 135 -4.15 15.70 16.86
C ASN A 135 -3.85 14.47 17.75
N ASN A 136 -4.71 14.14 18.73
CA ASN A 136 -4.56 12.99 19.64
C ASN A 136 -3.21 12.93 20.43
N VAL A 137 -2.50 14.06 20.50
CA VAL A 137 -1.24 14.22 21.26
C VAL A 137 -1.35 15.52 22.08
N PRO A 138 -1.91 15.48 23.30
CA PRO A 138 -2.33 16.67 24.05
C PRO A 138 -1.16 17.54 24.53
N TRP A 139 0.04 16.96 24.60
CA TRP A 139 1.25 17.65 25.02
C TRP A 139 1.94 18.43 23.89
N ARG A 140 1.55 18.23 22.63
CA ARG A 140 1.98 19.06 21.50
C ARG A 140 1.12 20.33 21.40
N GLY A 141 1.64 21.34 20.71
CA GLY A 141 0.94 22.57 20.35
C GLY A 141 1.43 23.12 19.01
N ASP A 142 0.83 24.24 18.59
CA ASP A 142 1.24 24.95 17.38
C ASP A 142 2.70 25.42 17.50
N SER A 143 3.51 25.12 16.50
CA SER A 143 4.95 25.38 16.53
C SER A 143 5.50 25.83 15.18
N CYS A 144 6.60 26.58 15.19
CA CYS A 144 7.34 26.98 13.97
C CYS A 144 6.46 27.66 12.89
N LEU A 145 5.48 28.47 13.31
CA LEU A 145 4.50 29.12 12.41
C LEU A 145 5.12 30.16 11.45
N LYS A 146 6.37 30.56 11.71
CA LYS A 146 7.12 31.56 10.93
C LYS A 146 8.10 30.92 9.93
N ASP A 147 8.17 29.60 9.86
CA ASP A 147 9.07 28.87 8.95
C ASP A 147 8.93 29.39 7.51
N GLY A 148 10.05 29.79 6.91
CA GLY A 148 10.16 30.37 5.56
C GLY A 148 9.76 31.84 5.42
N ARG A 149 8.85 32.35 6.27
CA ARG A 149 8.38 33.74 6.19
C ARG A 149 9.40 34.75 6.71
N SER A 150 10.17 34.35 7.72
CA SER A 150 11.24 35.18 8.30
C SER A 150 12.55 35.09 7.53
N ASP A 151 12.64 34.21 6.54
CA ASP A 151 13.84 34.00 5.76
C ASP A 151 13.86 34.94 4.55
N GLN A 152 14.97 35.67 4.36
CA GLN A 152 15.09 36.68 3.32
C GLN A 152 15.06 36.09 1.91
N THR A 153 15.43 34.80 1.75
CA THR A 153 15.60 34.14 0.46
C THR A 153 14.29 33.53 -0.06
N SER A 154 13.54 32.86 0.80
CA SER A 154 12.33 32.14 0.39
C SER A 154 11.07 33.02 0.47
N ARG A 155 10.91 33.82 1.54
CA ARG A 155 9.69 34.59 1.89
C ARG A 155 8.36 33.83 1.68
N ARG A 156 8.39 32.50 1.79
CA ARG A 156 7.26 31.58 1.56
C ARG A 156 6.78 31.02 2.89
N ASP A 157 5.50 30.67 2.95
CA ASP A 157 4.97 29.94 4.10
C ASP A 157 5.39 28.47 4.04
N LEU A 158 6.39 28.11 4.83
CA LEU A 158 6.88 26.74 4.98
C LEU A 158 6.45 26.10 6.31
N SER A 159 5.41 26.65 6.96
CA SER A 159 4.77 26.00 8.11
C SER A 159 4.03 24.71 7.70
N GLY A 160 4.00 23.72 8.60
CA GLY A 160 3.45 22.38 8.32
C GLY A 160 4.53 21.30 8.31
N GLY A 161 4.22 20.14 7.75
CA GLY A 161 5.17 19.04 7.58
C GLY A 161 5.57 18.36 8.89
N TYR A 162 6.64 17.59 8.85
CA TYR A 162 7.11 16.80 9.98
C TYR A 162 8.49 17.23 10.44
N TYR A 163 8.68 17.23 11.76
CA TYR A 163 10.01 17.16 12.35
C TYR A 163 10.59 15.76 12.13
N ASP A 164 11.88 15.70 11.86
CA ASP A 164 12.52 14.43 11.47
C ASP A 164 12.57 13.39 12.60
N GLY A 165 12.79 13.83 13.84
CA GLY A 165 12.98 12.89 14.95
C GLY A 165 12.92 13.61 16.28
N GLY A 166 13.98 13.52 17.06
CA GLY A 166 14.08 14.23 18.34
C GLY A 166 14.28 15.74 18.22
N SER A 167 14.73 16.20 17.05
CA SER A 167 14.97 17.60 16.65
C SER A 167 13.70 18.28 16.14
N ALA A 168 13.73 19.60 16.04
CA ALA A 168 12.72 20.38 15.33
C ALA A 168 13.17 20.77 13.90
N VAL A 169 14.16 20.06 13.32
CA VAL A 169 14.59 20.27 11.94
C VAL A 169 13.71 19.49 10.98
N LYS A 170 13.46 20.08 9.81
CA LYS A 170 12.66 19.47 8.74
C LYS A 170 13.60 19.11 7.60
N PHE A 171 14.02 17.85 7.55
CA PHE A 171 14.85 17.31 6.47
C PHE A 171 13.96 16.75 5.37
N ASN A 172 13.90 17.43 4.22
CA ASN A 172 12.92 17.10 3.19
C ASN A 172 13.24 15.80 2.46
N PHE A 173 14.51 15.36 2.40
CA PHE A 173 14.87 14.09 1.77
C PHE A 173 14.32 12.88 2.55
N ALA A 174 14.59 12.82 3.86
CA ALA A 174 14.02 11.79 4.74
C ALA A 174 12.50 11.88 4.85
N SER A 175 11.94 13.10 4.85
CA SER A 175 10.48 13.31 4.84
C SER A 175 9.83 12.83 3.56
N ALA A 176 10.44 13.07 2.39
CA ALA A 176 9.92 12.61 1.11
C ALA A 176 9.92 11.08 1.07
N PHE A 177 11.04 10.45 1.41
CA PHE A 177 11.14 8.98 1.53
C PHE A 177 10.06 8.39 2.45
N SER A 178 9.85 9.01 3.61
CA SER A 178 8.83 8.56 4.57
C SER A 178 7.43 8.60 3.96
N MET A 179 7.09 9.67 3.22
CA MET A 179 5.79 9.80 2.57
C MET A 179 5.64 8.84 1.39
N THR A 180 6.70 8.58 0.62
CA THR A 180 6.70 7.56 -0.43
C THR A 180 6.42 6.18 0.16
N LEU A 181 7.10 5.81 1.25
CA LEU A 181 6.97 4.50 1.87
C LEU A 181 5.61 4.28 2.55
N LEU A 182 5.08 5.29 3.24
CA LEU A 182 3.72 5.24 3.76
C LEU A 182 2.70 5.10 2.63
N SER A 183 2.84 5.88 1.57
CA SER A 183 1.95 5.80 0.40
C SER A 183 2.03 4.43 -0.27
N TRP A 184 3.24 3.89 -0.44
CA TRP A 184 3.46 2.55 -0.96
C TRP A 184 2.74 1.51 -0.11
N SER A 185 2.88 1.56 1.22
CA SER A 185 2.19 0.61 2.10
C SER A 185 0.66 0.68 1.98
N VAL A 186 0.09 1.87 1.75
CA VAL A 186 -1.37 2.03 1.56
C VAL A 186 -1.80 1.50 0.21
N ILE A 187 -1.00 1.69 -0.85
CA ILE A 187 -1.29 1.18 -2.19
C ILE A 187 -1.33 -0.36 -2.18
N GLU A 188 -0.39 -1.00 -1.50
CA GLU A 188 -0.32 -2.47 -1.46
C GLU A 188 -1.31 -3.09 -0.46
N TYR A 189 -1.52 -2.44 0.70
CA TYR A 189 -2.26 -3.01 1.84
C TYR A 189 -3.46 -2.17 2.28
N ASN A 190 -4.15 -1.52 1.34
CA ASN A 190 -5.32 -0.67 1.63
C ASN A 190 -6.37 -1.39 2.51
N ALA A 191 -6.74 -2.61 2.12
CA ALA A 191 -7.71 -3.43 2.85
C ALA A 191 -7.28 -3.75 4.29
N LYS A 192 -5.97 -3.92 4.53
CA LYS A 192 -5.45 -4.16 5.88
C LYS A 192 -5.55 -2.92 6.76
N TYR A 193 -5.27 -1.74 6.21
CA TYR A 193 -5.48 -0.48 6.92
C TYR A 193 -6.96 -0.23 7.25
N GLU A 194 -7.86 -0.57 6.33
CA GLU A 194 -9.30 -0.49 6.53
C GLU A 194 -9.76 -1.44 7.64
N ALA A 195 -9.34 -2.71 7.59
CA ALA A 195 -9.63 -3.70 8.62
C ALA A 195 -9.06 -3.31 10.00
N ALA A 196 -7.90 -2.66 10.03
CA ALA A 196 -7.30 -2.13 11.27
C ALA A 196 -8.02 -0.88 11.82
N GLY A 197 -8.87 -0.23 11.02
CA GLY A 197 -9.53 1.04 11.33
C GLY A 197 -8.61 2.26 11.25
N GLU A 198 -7.46 2.14 10.58
CA GLU A 198 -6.40 3.17 10.54
C GLU A 198 -6.23 3.80 9.15
N LEU A 199 -7.01 3.40 8.14
CA LEU A 199 -6.93 3.95 6.78
C LEU A 199 -7.06 5.48 6.75
N GLY A 200 -8.04 6.04 7.46
CA GLY A 200 -8.20 7.50 7.54
C GLY A 200 -6.98 8.19 8.16
N HIS A 201 -6.43 7.60 9.22
CA HIS A 201 -5.30 8.16 9.96
C HIS A 201 -3.99 8.14 9.17
N VAL A 202 -3.70 7.03 8.46
CA VAL A 202 -2.52 6.96 7.58
C VAL A 202 -2.68 7.89 6.37
N ARG A 203 -3.88 8.01 5.80
CA ARG A 203 -4.15 8.98 4.72
C ARG A 203 -3.94 10.42 5.21
N ASP A 204 -4.47 10.79 6.36
CA ASP A 204 -4.22 12.13 6.95
C ASP A 204 -2.72 12.38 7.20
N THR A 205 -2.00 11.34 7.62
CA THR A 205 -0.55 11.39 7.82
C THR A 205 0.19 11.69 6.51
N ILE A 206 -0.12 10.96 5.43
CA ILE A 206 0.45 11.17 4.09
C ILE A 206 0.08 12.56 3.58
N LYS A 207 -1.20 12.96 3.69
CA LYS A 207 -1.70 14.26 3.24
C LYS A 207 -0.95 15.41 3.90
N TRP A 208 -0.69 15.34 5.20
CA TRP A 208 0.04 16.36 5.94
C TRP A 208 1.47 16.57 5.42
N GLY A 209 2.16 15.47 5.10
CA GLY A 209 3.50 15.52 4.52
C GLY A 209 3.48 16.02 3.08
N ALA A 210 2.59 15.49 2.25
CA ALA A 210 2.46 15.87 0.84
C ALA A 210 2.07 17.34 0.66
N ASP A 211 1.13 17.85 1.48
CA ASP A 211 0.75 19.26 1.50
C ASP A 211 1.95 20.17 1.85
N TYR A 212 2.83 19.73 2.74
CA TYR A 212 4.05 20.46 3.04
C TYR A 212 5.07 20.38 1.90
N LEU A 213 5.29 19.21 1.30
CA LEU A 213 6.18 19.09 0.14
C LEU A 213 5.75 20.02 -1.00
N LEU A 214 4.45 20.14 -1.29
CA LEU A 214 3.94 21.10 -2.27
C LEU A 214 4.23 22.58 -1.95
N LYS A 215 4.54 22.93 -0.69
CA LYS A 215 4.96 24.30 -0.29
C LYS A 215 6.46 24.54 -0.50
N THR A 216 7.27 23.49 -0.62
CA THR A 216 8.74 23.57 -0.71
C THR A 216 9.25 24.00 -2.09
N PHE A 217 8.36 24.21 -3.05
CA PHE A 217 8.63 24.74 -4.38
C PHE A 217 7.39 25.47 -4.91
N ASN A 218 7.47 26.07 -6.10
CA ASN A 218 6.29 26.67 -6.72
C ASN A 218 5.42 25.58 -7.37
N SER A 219 4.53 24.96 -6.59
CA SER A 219 3.71 23.83 -7.04
C SER A 219 2.61 24.17 -8.05
N THR A 220 2.38 25.45 -8.35
CA THR A 220 1.48 25.89 -9.42
C THR A 220 2.23 26.21 -10.72
N ALA A 221 3.56 26.19 -10.72
CA ALA A 221 4.35 26.43 -11.92
C ALA A 221 4.62 25.14 -12.69
N HIS A 222 4.75 25.27 -14.01
CA HIS A 222 5.15 24.17 -14.89
C HIS A 222 6.65 23.85 -14.81
N SER A 223 7.47 24.81 -14.38
CA SER A 223 8.90 24.62 -14.18
C SER A 223 9.39 25.42 -12.99
N ILE A 224 10.45 24.94 -12.36
CA ILE A 224 11.07 25.54 -11.18
C ILE A 224 12.60 25.59 -11.36
N ASP A 225 13.25 26.45 -10.60
CA ASP A 225 14.71 26.67 -10.58
C ASP A 225 15.34 26.31 -9.23
N ARG A 226 14.51 25.95 -8.23
CA ARG A 226 14.93 25.66 -6.87
C ARG A 226 13.93 24.77 -6.13
N LEU A 227 14.44 24.01 -5.17
CA LEU A 227 13.71 23.26 -4.16
C LEU A 227 14.19 23.65 -2.78
N VAL A 228 13.30 23.70 -1.79
CA VAL A 228 13.73 23.74 -0.38
C VAL A 228 14.19 22.35 0.03
N ALA A 229 15.45 22.23 0.46
CA ALA A 229 16.02 21.00 0.97
C ALA A 229 15.79 20.83 2.48
N GLN A 230 15.79 21.95 3.22
CA GLN A 230 15.75 21.91 4.68
C GLN A 230 15.16 23.18 5.29
N VAL A 231 14.50 23.03 6.44
CA VAL A 231 14.10 24.16 7.30
C VAL A 231 14.60 23.94 8.73
N GLY A 232 15.33 24.92 9.25
CA GLY A 232 16.09 24.83 10.50
C GLY A 232 17.49 24.27 10.28
N ALA A 233 18.37 24.43 11.27
CA ALA A 233 19.74 23.90 11.24
C ALA A 233 20.03 23.11 12.52
N ALA A 234 20.85 22.07 12.41
CA ALA A 234 21.22 21.17 13.50
C ALA A 234 22.74 20.99 13.65
N ALA A 235 23.53 21.32 12.63
CA ALA A 235 24.97 21.25 12.67
C ALA A 235 25.52 22.40 13.50
N MET A 236 26.42 22.10 14.41
CA MET A 236 27.26 23.12 15.03
C MET A 236 28.18 23.68 13.95
N SER A 237 28.14 24.99 13.73
CA SER A 237 29.07 25.70 12.85
C SER A 237 30.47 25.72 13.46
N ASP A 238 31.51 25.67 12.64
CA ASP A 238 32.89 25.93 13.06
C ASP A 238 33.06 27.45 13.28
N GLY A 239 32.48 27.99 14.36
CA GLY A 239 32.42 29.43 14.66
C GLY A 239 31.61 29.73 15.93
N PRO A 240 31.47 31.01 16.34
CA PRO A 240 30.68 31.36 17.53
C PRO A 240 29.27 30.79 17.40
N SER A 241 28.86 30.05 18.45
CA SER A 241 27.70 29.15 18.42
C SER A 241 26.39 29.90 18.18
N GLN A 242 25.99 30.04 16.93
CA GLN A 242 24.65 30.52 16.59
C GLN A 242 23.62 29.55 17.17
N PRO A 243 22.59 30.03 17.89
CA PRO A 243 21.55 29.17 18.43
C PRO A 243 20.88 28.37 17.31
N ASN A 244 20.93 27.05 17.42
CA ASN A 244 20.35 26.11 16.47
C ASN A 244 19.74 24.92 17.20
N ASP A 245 19.15 23.98 16.47
CA ASP A 245 18.38 22.90 17.07
C ASP A 245 19.20 21.97 17.97
N HIS A 246 20.47 21.70 17.67
CA HIS A 246 21.29 20.81 18.50
C HIS A 246 22.00 21.54 19.64
N TYR A 247 22.23 22.83 19.48
CA TYR A 247 22.71 23.69 20.55
C TYR A 247 21.61 23.92 21.60
N CYS A 248 20.37 24.16 21.18
CA CYS A 248 19.23 24.38 22.05
C CYS A 248 18.47 23.09 22.36
N TRP A 249 17.92 22.96 23.57
CA TRP A 249 17.03 21.84 23.91
C TRP A 249 15.65 22.38 24.29
N MET A 250 14.86 22.76 23.29
CA MET A 250 13.60 23.46 23.51
C MET A 250 12.42 22.68 22.99
N ARG A 251 11.23 22.89 23.58
CA ARG A 251 9.99 22.41 22.96
C ARG A 251 9.81 23.12 21.63
N PRO A 252 9.30 22.43 20.60
CA PRO A 252 9.05 23.06 19.30
C PRO A 252 8.21 24.34 19.38
N GLU A 253 7.26 24.37 20.31
CA GLU A 253 6.35 25.49 20.55
C GLU A 253 7.05 26.73 21.15
N ASP A 254 8.21 26.55 21.81
CA ASP A 254 8.95 27.62 22.47
C ASP A 254 10.13 28.15 21.63
N ILE A 255 10.42 27.56 20.47
CA ILE A 255 11.59 27.91 19.66
C ILE A 255 11.60 29.40 19.32
N ASP A 256 12.66 30.08 19.74
CA ASP A 256 12.90 31.52 19.52
C ASP A 256 14.14 31.80 18.65
N TYR A 257 14.97 30.79 18.38
CA TYR A 257 16.14 30.90 17.53
C TYR A 257 15.80 30.94 16.03
N PRO A 258 16.65 31.56 15.19
CA PRO A 258 16.45 31.58 13.74
C PRO A 258 16.42 30.18 13.14
N ARG A 259 15.47 29.95 12.23
CA ARG A 259 15.30 28.68 11.51
C ARG A 259 15.53 28.94 10.01
N PRO A 260 16.78 28.85 9.52
CA PRO A 260 17.10 29.17 8.15
C PRO A 260 16.45 28.18 7.17
N VAL A 261 16.21 28.64 5.94
CA VAL A 261 15.78 27.79 4.84
C VAL A 261 16.99 27.48 3.97
N THR A 262 17.26 26.20 3.72
CA THR A 262 18.28 25.78 2.76
C THR A 262 17.60 25.43 1.45
N GLU A 263 17.89 26.20 0.42
CA GLU A 263 17.44 25.95 -0.95
C GLU A 263 18.53 25.20 -1.74
N CYS A 264 18.08 24.47 -2.75
CA CYS A 264 18.94 23.75 -3.67
C CYS A 264 18.50 24.05 -5.10
N HIS A 265 19.46 24.38 -5.96
CA HIS A 265 19.24 24.70 -7.38
C HIS A 265 19.53 23.52 -8.32
N THR A 266 20.29 22.53 -7.84
CA THR A 266 20.62 21.29 -8.55
C THR A 266 20.69 20.15 -7.54
N CYS A 267 19.63 19.33 -7.46
CA CYS A 267 19.55 18.17 -6.56
C CYS A 267 18.60 17.12 -7.16
N PRO A 268 19.14 16.25 -8.03
CA PRO A 268 18.35 15.21 -8.68
C PRO A 268 17.84 14.15 -7.71
N ASP A 269 18.61 13.83 -6.67
CA ASP A 269 18.24 12.91 -5.59
C ASP A 269 17.00 13.40 -4.82
N LEU A 270 17.08 14.57 -4.21
CA LEU A 270 15.96 15.16 -3.46
C LEU A 270 14.73 15.36 -4.37
N GLY A 271 14.95 15.89 -5.58
CA GLY A 271 13.87 16.13 -6.52
C GLY A 271 13.17 14.83 -6.95
N ALA A 272 13.92 13.79 -7.30
CA ALA A 272 13.33 12.52 -7.71
C ALA A 272 12.63 11.78 -6.55
N GLU A 273 13.13 11.86 -5.31
CA GLU A 273 12.40 11.33 -4.15
C GLU A 273 11.13 12.13 -3.84
N MET A 274 11.17 13.45 -3.94
CA MET A 274 9.96 14.28 -3.79
C MET A 274 8.93 14.01 -4.88
N ALA A 275 9.37 13.79 -6.12
CA ALA A 275 8.49 13.35 -7.21
C ALA A 275 7.88 11.98 -6.90
N ALA A 276 8.68 11.01 -6.41
CA ALA A 276 8.20 9.70 -5.97
C ALA A 276 7.13 9.82 -4.88
N ALA A 277 7.38 10.66 -3.86
CA ALA A 277 6.45 10.87 -2.75
C ALA A 277 5.11 11.44 -3.21
N LEU A 278 5.13 12.47 -4.07
CA LEU A 278 3.92 13.11 -4.60
C LEU A 278 3.18 12.21 -5.58
N ALA A 279 3.89 11.45 -6.41
CA ALA A 279 3.31 10.47 -7.33
C ALA A 279 2.67 9.29 -6.59
N ALA A 280 3.34 8.71 -5.59
CA ALA A 280 2.75 7.67 -4.76
C ALA A 280 1.52 8.18 -3.98
N ALA A 281 1.60 9.39 -3.43
CA ALA A 281 0.47 10.00 -2.74
C ALA A 281 -0.72 10.25 -3.68
N SER A 282 -0.50 10.64 -4.95
CA SER A 282 -1.60 10.85 -5.90
C SER A 282 -2.41 9.57 -6.12
N ILE A 283 -1.75 8.41 -6.20
CA ILE A 283 -2.40 7.10 -6.31
C ILE A 283 -3.26 6.81 -5.07
N VAL A 284 -2.77 7.11 -3.85
CA VAL A 284 -3.52 6.95 -2.60
C VAL A 284 -4.78 7.82 -2.56
N PHE A 285 -4.74 9.01 -3.16
CA PHE A 285 -5.85 9.97 -3.18
C PHE A 285 -6.63 9.99 -4.49
N LYS A 286 -6.58 8.91 -5.28
CA LYS A 286 -7.27 8.83 -6.59
C LYS A 286 -8.78 9.05 -6.52
N ASP A 287 -9.40 8.75 -5.37
CA ASP A 287 -10.81 9.03 -5.07
C ASP A 287 -11.11 10.54 -5.00
N ASN A 288 -10.16 11.35 -4.53
CA ASN A 288 -10.21 12.81 -4.62
C ASN A 288 -9.44 13.29 -5.87
N ARG A 289 -10.10 13.27 -7.02
CA ARG A 289 -9.50 13.62 -8.32
C ARG A 289 -8.78 14.97 -8.32
N ALA A 290 -9.36 16.00 -7.69
CA ALA A 290 -8.76 17.33 -7.66
C ALA A 290 -7.44 17.35 -6.87
N TYR A 291 -7.41 16.68 -5.72
CA TYR A 291 -6.20 16.59 -4.90
C TYR A 291 -5.16 15.67 -5.54
N SER A 292 -5.56 14.52 -6.08
CA SER A 292 -4.69 13.61 -6.84
C SER A 292 -4.03 14.34 -8.02
N HIS A 293 -4.78 15.10 -8.81
CA HIS A 293 -4.24 15.86 -9.93
C HIS A 293 -3.26 16.96 -9.46
N LYS A 294 -3.56 17.64 -8.35
CA LYS A 294 -2.65 18.62 -7.75
C LYS A 294 -1.31 17.98 -7.35
N LEU A 295 -1.37 16.81 -6.72
CA LEU A 295 -0.18 16.05 -6.33
C LEU A 295 0.62 15.60 -7.55
N LEU A 296 -0.05 15.06 -8.56
CA LEU A 296 0.58 14.58 -9.79
C LEU A 296 1.22 15.73 -10.58
N HIS A 297 0.55 16.89 -10.67
CA HIS A 297 1.14 18.09 -11.28
C HIS A 297 2.42 18.50 -10.56
N GLY A 298 2.39 18.56 -9.22
CA GLY A 298 3.59 18.83 -8.42
C GLY A 298 4.70 17.79 -8.63
N ALA A 299 4.34 16.51 -8.72
CA ALA A 299 5.27 15.41 -8.99
C ALA A 299 5.97 15.59 -10.34
N THR A 300 5.23 15.90 -11.40
CA THR A 300 5.77 16.17 -12.74
C THR A 300 6.70 17.39 -12.75
N THR A 301 6.29 18.50 -12.12
CA THR A 301 7.11 19.72 -12.04
C THR A 301 8.47 19.46 -11.36
N VAL A 302 8.45 18.71 -10.25
CA VAL A 302 9.69 18.39 -9.52
C VAL A 302 10.52 17.33 -10.25
N TRP A 303 9.89 16.36 -10.90
CA TRP A 303 10.57 15.39 -11.76
C TRP A 303 11.33 16.09 -12.90
N ASP A 304 10.69 17.03 -13.59
CA ASP A 304 11.31 17.80 -14.67
C ASP A 304 12.48 18.65 -14.16
N PHE A 305 12.36 19.22 -12.95
CA PHE A 305 13.47 19.89 -12.28
C PHE A 305 14.63 18.92 -11.98
N ALA A 306 14.34 17.77 -11.38
CA ALA A 306 15.34 16.75 -11.05
C ALA A 306 16.08 16.24 -12.29
N ARG A 307 15.40 16.21 -13.44
CA ARG A 307 15.91 15.74 -14.72
C ARG A 307 16.49 16.84 -15.61
N LYS A 308 16.40 18.12 -15.22
CA LYS A 308 16.88 19.25 -16.01
C LYS A 308 18.38 19.10 -16.31
N GLY A 309 18.77 19.33 -17.57
CA GLY A 309 20.18 19.27 -17.97
C GLY A 309 21.04 20.28 -17.20
N GLY A 310 22.21 19.86 -16.71
CA GLY A 310 23.11 20.70 -15.92
C GLY A 310 24.01 19.92 -14.96
N SER A 311 24.52 20.62 -13.92
CA SER A 311 25.35 20.05 -12.85
C SER A 311 24.56 18.98 -12.08
N ARG A 312 25.01 17.73 -12.16
CA ARG A 312 24.39 16.59 -11.47
C ARG A 312 25.04 16.38 -10.10
N GLN A 313 24.87 17.35 -9.23
CA GLN A 313 25.35 17.31 -7.85
C GLN A 313 24.22 16.83 -6.94
N THR A 314 24.57 16.02 -5.94
CA THR A 314 23.64 15.62 -4.88
C THR A 314 23.18 16.83 -4.07
N TYR A 315 22.01 16.73 -3.42
CA TYR A 315 21.49 17.83 -2.60
C TYR A 315 22.37 18.13 -1.38
N SER A 316 23.07 17.12 -0.86
CA SER A 316 23.92 17.22 0.31
C SER A 316 25.33 17.67 -0.10
N VAL A 317 25.50 18.98 -0.30
CA VAL A 317 26.81 19.58 -0.58
C VAL A 317 27.79 19.24 0.56
N PRO A 318 29.07 18.89 0.28
CA PRO A 318 30.04 18.58 1.33
C PRO A 318 30.10 19.66 2.42
N ARG A 319 30.14 19.23 3.69
CA ARG A 319 30.14 20.06 4.90
C ARG A 319 28.85 20.87 5.17
N SER A 320 27.83 20.76 4.31
CA SER A 320 26.49 21.31 4.61
C SER A 320 25.86 20.66 5.85
N ASP A 321 24.83 21.31 6.39
CA ASP A 321 24.05 20.78 7.51
C ASP A 321 23.44 19.41 7.15
N ALA A 322 22.76 19.33 5.99
CA ALA A 322 22.19 18.10 5.46
C ALA A 322 23.22 16.97 5.35
N ALA A 323 24.43 17.23 4.82
CA ALA A 323 25.48 16.22 4.69
C ALA A 323 25.98 15.64 6.02
N LYS A 324 25.74 16.29 7.16
CA LYS A 324 26.10 15.76 8.49
C LYS A 324 25.04 14.82 9.07
N PHE A 325 23.82 14.82 8.52
CA PHE A 325 22.68 14.03 9.04
C PHE A 325 22.14 13.07 7.98
N TYR A 326 21.77 13.60 6.83
CA TYR A 326 21.25 12.88 5.68
C TYR A 326 22.17 13.14 4.49
N ASN A 327 23.33 12.51 4.46
CA ASN A 327 24.24 12.61 3.33
C ASN A 327 23.75 11.71 2.18
N SER A 328 23.50 12.31 1.03
CA SER A 328 23.21 11.58 -0.20
C SER A 328 24.48 10.99 -0.81
N THR A 329 24.47 9.69 -1.07
CA THR A 329 25.61 8.98 -1.68
C THR A 329 25.55 8.95 -3.21
N ALA A 330 24.34 8.93 -3.78
CA ALA A 330 24.09 8.93 -5.21
C ALA A 330 22.69 9.49 -5.51
N TYR A 331 22.37 9.64 -6.80
CA TYR A 331 21.03 10.03 -7.27
C TYR A 331 20.47 9.08 -8.35
N TRP A 332 21.24 8.06 -8.72
CA TRP A 332 20.91 7.18 -9.85
C TRP A 332 19.80 6.21 -9.49
N ASP A 333 19.78 5.75 -8.26
CA ASP A 333 18.72 4.92 -7.70
C ASP A 333 17.45 5.74 -7.44
N GLU A 334 17.54 7.01 -7.03
CA GLU A 334 16.38 7.92 -6.97
C GLU A 334 15.73 8.12 -8.34
N TYR A 335 16.50 8.15 -9.42
CA TYR A 335 15.95 8.20 -10.77
C TYR A 335 15.17 6.95 -11.16
N ILE A 336 15.69 5.75 -10.83
CA ILE A 336 14.96 4.50 -11.08
C ILE A 336 13.69 4.46 -10.22
N TRP A 337 13.81 4.84 -8.95
CA TRP A 337 12.72 4.89 -7.98
C TRP A 337 11.61 5.87 -8.37
N GLY A 338 11.96 7.13 -8.58
CA GLY A 338 11.04 8.18 -9.00
C GLY A 338 10.44 7.92 -10.38
N GLY A 339 11.23 7.41 -11.33
CA GLY A 339 10.72 7.04 -12.66
C GLY A 339 9.68 5.93 -12.59
N SER A 340 9.91 4.94 -11.71
CA SER A 340 8.94 3.86 -11.45
C SER A 340 7.64 4.42 -10.87
N TRP A 341 7.70 5.28 -9.86
CA TRP A 341 6.50 5.90 -9.28
C TRP A 341 5.76 6.83 -10.23
N MET A 342 6.48 7.63 -11.01
CA MET A 342 5.90 8.48 -12.04
C MET A 342 5.17 7.65 -13.09
N TYR A 343 5.74 6.52 -13.53
CA TYR A 343 5.04 5.58 -14.41
C TYR A 343 3.77 5.03 -13.76
N LEU A 344 3.86 4.55 -12.51
CA LEU A 344 2.70 3.98 -11.81
C LEU A 344 1.58 4.99 -11.58
N ALA A 345 1.90 6.29 -11.44
CA ALA A 345 0.92 7.35 -11.19
C ALA A 345 0.33 7.96 -12.47
N THR A 346 1.06 7.90 -13.60
CA THR A 346 0.65 8.57 -14.86
C THR A 346 0.28 7.60 -15.97
N GLY A 347 0.77 6.36 -15.93
CA GLY A 347 0.70 5.42 -17.04
C GLY A 347 1.58 5.78 -18.25
N ASN A 348 2.38 6.85 -18.19
CA ASN A 348 3.19 7.30 -19.32
C ASN A 348 4.45 6.45 -19.48
N SER A 349 4.55 5.73 -20.60
CA SER A 349 5.62 4.78 -20.90
C SER A 349 7.02 5.40 -20.97
N SER A 350 7.14 6.72 -21.17
CA SER A 350 8.45 7.41 -21.14
C SER A 350 9.15 7.28 -19.78
N TYR A 351 8.39 7.29 -18.67
CA TYR A 351 8.95 7.09 -17.33
C TYR A 351 9.43 5.66 -17.12
N LEU A 352 8.68 4.66 -17.60
CA LEU A 352 9.09 3.26 -17.54
C LEU A 352 10.35 3.03 -18.39
N GLN A 353 10.37 3.54 -19.62
CA GLN A 353 11.53 3.46 -20.51
C GLN A 353 12.78 4.03 -19.86
N PHE A 354 12.64 5.17 -19.18
CA PHE A 354 13.73 5.78 -18.44
C PHE A 354 14.17 4.92 -17.24
N ALA A 355 13.24 4.42 -16.42
CA ALA A 355 13.54 3.56 -15.27
C ALA A 355 14.17 2.22 -15.67
N THR A 356 13.91 1.74 -16.89
CA THR A 356 14.50 0.53 -17.46
C THR A 356 15.69 0.81 -18.39
N ASP A 357 16.26 2.01 -18.39
CA ASP A 357 17.46 2.30 -19.18
C ASP A 357 18.68 1.54 -18.62
N THR A 358 19.38 0.82 -19.50
CA THR A 358 20.53 -0.02 -19.11
C THR A 358 21.70 0.79 -18.57
N LYS A 359 21.93 2.02 -19.07
CA LYS A 359 22.97 2.94 -18.60
C LYS A 359 22.61 3.45 -17.21
N LEU A 360 21.33 3.75 -16.98
CA LEU A 360 20.85 4.18 -15.66
C LEU A 360 21.09 3.08 -14.62
N ALA A 361 20.68 1.85 -14.91
CA ALA A 361 20.88 0.72 -14.01
C ALA A 361 22.37 0.42 -13.75
N LYS A 362 23.23 0.54 -14.77
CA LYS A 362 24.68 0.40 -14.62
C LYS A 362 25.27 1.45 -13.67
N ASN A 363 24.85 2.71 -13.80
CA ASN A 363 25.32 3.81 -12.92
C ASN A 363 24.78 3.69 -11.49
N ALA A 364 23.59 3.10 -11.32
CA ALA A 364 23.06 2.72 -10.01
C ALA A 364 23.76 1.47 -9.43
N HIS A 365 24.86 1.00 -10.04
CA HIS A 365 25.67 -0.10 -9.53
C HIS A 365 24.92 -1.42 -9.36
N ILE A 366 23.90 -1.69 -10.19
CA ILE A 366 23.07 -2.90 -10.10
C ILE A 366 23.87 -4.21 -10.21
N TYR A 367 24.94 -4.20 -11.01
CA TYR A 367 25.83 -5.35 -11.24
C TYR A 367 26.97 -5.41 -10.21
N SER A 368 27.20 -4.33 -9.48
CA SER A 368 28.15 -4.30 -8.39
C SER A 368 27.46 -4.84 -7.13
N ARG A 369 28.19 -5.62 -6.32
CA ARG A 369 27.69 -6.12 -5.03
C ARG A 369 28.47 -5.48 -3.87
N PRO A 370 28.36 -4.15 -3.66
CA PRO A 370 29.00 -3.51 -2.52
C PRO A 370 28.47 -4.07 -1.18
N PRO A 371 29.17 -3.84 -0.06
CA PRO A 371 28.74 -4.36 1.25
C PRO A 371 27.30 -3.97 1.65
N ASN A 372 26.85 -2.77 1.29
CA ASN A 372 25.49 -2.27 1.54
C ASN A 372 24.47 -2.68 0.46
N TYR A 373 24.82 -3.56 -0.47
CA TYR A 373 23.91 -4.03 -1.51
C TYR A 373 22.72 -4.76 -0.88
N GLY A 374 21.49 -4.38 -1.25
CA GLY A 374 20.27 -4.93 -0.65
C GLY A 374 19.78 -4.21 0.61
N VAL A 375 20.47 -3.14 1.06
CA VAL A 375 20.00 -2.29 2.16
C VAL A 375 19.10 -1.17 1.62
N PHE A 376 17.79 -1.29 1.83
CA PHE A 376 16.82 -0.26 1.47
C PHE A 376 16.74 0.83 2.54
N SER A 377 16.89 2.09 2.14
CA SER A 377 16.91 3.23 3.07
C SER A 377 16.48 4.53 2.41
N TRP A 378 16.44 5.61 3.20
CA TRP A 378 16.23 6.97 2.69
C TRP A 378 17.33 7.44 1.73
N ASP A 379 18.50 6.79 1.71
CA ASP A 379 19.65 7.10 0.83
C ASP A 379 19.80 6.11 -0.33
N ASN A 380 19.37 4.86 -0.16
CA ASN A 380 19.48 3.82 -1.19
C ASN A 380 18.10 3.24 -1.51
N LYS A 381 17.56 3.61 -2.67
CA LYS A 381 16.25 3.18 -3.17
C LYS A 381 16.31 1.97 -4.08
N LEU A 382 17.50 1.54 -4.49
CA LEU A 382 17.65 0.49 -5.48
C LEU A 382 16.93 -0.82 -5.12
N PRO A 383 17.03 -1.36 -3.88
CA PRO A 383 16.30 -2.57 -3.52
C PRO A 383 14.77 -2.40 -3.59
N GLY A 384 14.26 -1.24 -3.15
CA GLY A 384 12.83 -0.92 -3.21
C GLY A 384 12.33 -0.79 -4.64
N ALA A 385 13.09 -0.09 -5.48
CA ALA A 385 12.79 0.07 -6.91
C ALA A 385 12.79 -1.28 -7.65
N GLN A 386 13.73 -2.18 -7.32
CA GLN A 386 13.78 -3.53 -7.88
C GLN A 386 12.57 -4.38 -7.51
N VAL A 387 12.10 -4.33 -6.25
CA VAL A 387 10.86 -4.98 -5.82
C VAL A 387 9.65 -4.39 -6.55
N LEU A 388 9.59 -3.06 -6.67
CA LEU A 388 8.51 -2.36 -7.37
C LEU A 388 8.45 -2.69 -8.86
N LEU A 389 9.60 -2.78 -9.54
CA LEU A 389 9.67 -3.15 -10.96
C LEU A 389 9.47 -4.67 -11.17
N SER A 390 9.81 -5.49 -10.19
CA SER A 390 9.45 -6.92 -10.18
C SER A 390 7.94 -7.11 -10.16
N ARG A 391 7.21 -6.27 -9.43
CA ARG A 391 5.74 -6.21 -9.44
C ARG A 391 5.18 -6.05 -10.85
N LEU A 392 5.73 -5.10 -11.62
CA LEU A 392 5.33 -4.86 -13.00
C LEU A 392 5.57 -6.09 -13.89
N ARG A 393 6.72 -6.74 -13.73
CA ARG A 393 7.05 -7.94 -14.49
C ARG A 393 6.08 -9.10 -14.19
N LEU A 394 5.79 -9.33 -12.91
CA LEU A 394 4.96 -10.45 -12.45
C LEU A 394 3.49 -10.31 -12.86
N PHE A 395 2.93 -9.09 -12.83
CA PHE A 395 1.50 -8.90 -13.02
C PHE A 395 1.08 -8.30 -14.36
N LEU A 396 1.92 -7.43 -14.94
CA LEU A 396 1.59 -6.76 -16.21
C LEU A 396 2.39 -7.29 -17.40
N SER A 397 3.60 -7.81 -17.16
CA SER A 397 4.48 -8.41 -18.18
C SER A 397 4.55 -7.59 -19.49
N PRO A 398 5.03 -6.33 -19.44
CA PRO A 398 4.95 -5.38 -20.56
C PRO A 398 5.73 -5.79 -21.83
N GLY A 399 6.55 -6.83 -21.78
CA GLY A 399 7.29 -7.33 -22.95
C GLY A 399 8.42 -6.40 -23.42
N TYR A 400 8.76 -6.49 -24.71
CA TYR A 400 9.82 -5.67 -25.33
C TYR A 400 9.40 -4.20 -25.41
N PRO A 401 10.31 -3.22 -25.15
CA PRO A 401 11.75 -3.35 -24.85
C PRO A 401 12.10 -3.51 -23.36
N TYR A 402 11.11 -3.63 -22.47
CA TYR A 402 11.30 -3.55 -21.02
C TYR A 402 11.72 -4.88 -20.37
N GLU A 403 11.33 -6.01 -20.95
CA GLU A 403 11.46 -7.35 -20.34
C GLU A 403 12.88 -7.68 -19.89
N GLU A 404 13.91 -7.34 -20.68
CA GLU A 404 15.30 -7.67 -20.33
C GLU A 404 15.74 -7.03 -19.01
N MET A 405 15.43 -5.75 -18.84
CA MET A 405 15.77 -5.00 -17.63
C MET A 405 14.86 -5.35 -16.46
N LEU A 406 13.56 -5.57 -16.71
CA LEU A 406 12.63 -6.06 -15.69
C LEU A 406 13.04 -7.44 -15.16
N ARG A 407 13.48 -8.35 -16.02
CA ARG A 407 14.05 -9.65 -15.64
C ARG A 407 15.30 -9.47 -14.79
N THR A 408 16.15 -8.52 -15.15
CA THR A 408 17.35 -8.19 -14.36
C THR A 408 16.97 -7.70 -12.97
N TYR A 409 16.02 -6.77 -12.85
CA TYR A 409 15.52 -6.29 -11.56
C TYR A 409 14.88 -7.40 -10.71
N HIS A 410 14.14 -8.31 -11.33
CA HIS A 410 13.58 -9.49 -10.65
C HIS A 410 14.66 -10.46 -10.13
N ASN A 411 15.69 -10.71 -10.95
CA ASN A 411 16.83 -11.53 -10.52
C ASN A 411 17.61 -10.88 -9.38
N GLN A 412 17.83 -9.56 -9.44
CA GLN A 412 18.46 -8.84 -8.34
C GLN A 412 17.61 -8.85 -7.06
N THR A 413 16.29 -8.68 -7.18
CA THR A 413 15.37 -8.82 -6.05
C THR A 413 15.53 -10.20 -5.40
N SER A 414 15.55 -11.27 -6.22
CA SER A 414 15.76 -12.63 -5.72
C SER A 414 17.09 -12.75 -4.96
N ILE A 415 18.18 -12.20 -5.50
CA ILE A 415 19.50 -12.19 -4.82
C ILE A 415 19.45 -11.44 -3.49
N ILE A 416 18.77 -10.29 -3.43
CA ILE A 416 18.60 -9.51 -2.20
C ILE A 416 17.81 -10.31 -1.17
N MET A 417 16.72 -10.97 -1.55
CA MET A 417 15.94 -11.82 -0.65
C MET A 417 16.76 -13.00 -0.13
N CYS A 418 17.64 -13.57 -0.95
CA CYS A 418 18.59 -14.59 -0.51
C CYS A 418 19.59 -14.05 0.51
N SER A 419 20.08 -12.81 0.34
CA SER A 419 21.00 -12.16 1.27
C SER A 419 20.41 -11.98 2.68
N TYR A 420 19.08 -11.93 2.77
CA TYR A 420 18.36 -11.82 4.04
C TYR A 420 18.29 -13.14 4.79
N LEU A 421 18.64 -14.27 4.18
CA LEU A 421 18.59 -15.57 4.84
C LEU A 421 19.89 -15.86 5.64
N PRO A 422 19.82 -16.64 6.73
CA PRO A 422 20.98 -16.94 7.57
C PRO A 422 22.10 -17.69 6.86
N ASN A 423 21.78 -18.44 5.81
CA ASN A 423 22.74 -19.30 5.11
C ASN A 423 23.73 -18.51 4.23
N PHE A 424 23.37 -17.32 3.74
CA PHE A 424 24.16 -16.61 2.72
C PHE A 424 25.23 -15.66 3.28
N ARG A 425 25.34 -15.53 4.62
CA ARG A 425 26.34 -14.74 5.37
C ARG A 425 26.63 -13.32 4.81
N SER A 426 25.71 -12.75 4.01
CA SER A 426 25.88 -11.41 3.43
C SER A 426 25.79 -10.33 4.50
N PHE A 427 24.95 -10.56 5.51
CA PHE A 427 24.82 -9.70 6.67
C PHE A 427 24.98 -10.51 7.96
N ASN A 428 25.69 -9.91 8.92
CA ASN A 428 25.84 -10.47 10.25
C ASN A 428 24.52 -10.40 11.02
N ARG A 429 24.40 -11.23 12.06
CA ARG A 429 23.30 -11.16 13.01
C ARG A 429 23.84 -11.03 14.43
N THR A 430 23.10 -10.32 15.27
CA THR A 430 23.38 -10.30 16.71
C THR A 430 23.07 -11.67 17.33
N LYS A 431 23.47 -11.89 18.59
CA LYS A 431 23.16 -13.15 19.30
C LYS A 431 21.65 -13.32 19.50
N GLY A 432 20.92 -12.22 19.62
CA GLY A 432 19.47 -12.17 19.70
C GLY A 432 18.75 -12.34 18.36
N GLY A 433 19.46 -12.45 17.24
CA GLY A 433 18.88 -12.70 15.92
C GLY A 433 18.54 -11.46 15.09
N LEU A 434 18.91 -10.26 15.55
CA LEU A 434 18.74 -9.02 14.78
C LEU A 434 19.73 -8.98 13.62
N MET A 435 19.24 -8.74 12.41
CA MET A 435 20.08 -8.59 11.22
C MET A 435 20.80 -7.23 11.21
N GLN A 436 22.11 -7.24 10.95
CA GLN A 436 22.97 -6.05 10.98
C GLN A 436 23.18 -5.46 9.57
N LEU A 437 22.13 -4.85 9.03
CA LEU A 437 22.15 -4.21 7.70
C LEU A 437 23.05 -2.97 7.63
N ASN A 438 23.37 -2.37 8.78
CA ASN A 438 24.29 -1.23 8.89
C ASN A 438 25.70 -1.65 9.35
N HIS A 439 26.06 -2.92 9.21
CA HIS A 439 27.37 -3.48 9.58
C HIS A 439 27.81 -3.18 11.04
N GLY A 440 26.84 -3.13 11.96
CA GLY A 440 27.09 -2.94 13.38
C GLY A 440 27.29 -1.48 13.80
N GLN A 441 27.03 -0.53 12.90
CA GLN A 441 26.96 0.89 13.23
C GLN A 441 25.72 1.22 14.08
N PRO A 442 25.58 2.45 14.61
CA PRO A 442 24.37 2.90 15.29
C PRO A 442 23.10 2.88 14.42
N GLN A 443 21.94 2.93 15.08
CA GLN A 443 20.62 3.02 14.45
C GLN A 443 20.24 1.87 13.48
N PRO A 444 20.37 0.60 13.88
CA PRO A 444 20.12 -0.53 12.98
C PRO A 444 18.64 -0.72 12.63
N LEU A 445 17.71 -0.34 13.49
CA LEU A 445 16.31 -0.76 13.36
C LEU A 445 15.62 -0.18 12.11
N GLN A 446 15.97 1.03 11.68
CA GLN A 446 15.39 1.64 10.47
C GLN A 446 15.62 0.79 9.21
N TYR A 447 16.76 0.12 9.11
CA TYR A 447 17.09 -0.72 7.96
C TYR A 447 16.39 -2.07 8.07
N VAL A 448 16.28 -2.60 9.29
CA VAL A 448 15.66 -3.91 9.56
C VAL A 448 14.17 -3.88 9.28
N VAL A 449 13.45 -2.83 9.68
CA VAL A 449 12.02 -2.70 9.34
C VAL A 449 11.81 -2.57 7.83
N ASN A 450 12.70 -1.86 7.12
CA ASN A 450 12.64 -1.74 5.67
C ASN A 450 12.86 -3.11 4.99
N ALA A 451 13.83 -3.90 5.44
CA ALA A 451 14.06 -5.25 4.92
C ALA A 451 12.91 -6.21 5.23
N ALA A 452 12.32 -6.13 6.44
CA ALA A 452 11.14 -6.91 6.81
C ALA A 452 9.94 -6.58 5.93
N PHE A 453 9.73 -5.29 5.62
CA PHE A 453 8.70 -4.85 4.68
C PHE A 453 8.94 -5.41 3.27
N LEU A 454 10.14 -5.23 2.70
CA LEU A 454 10.45 -5.73 1.36
C LEU A 454 10.33 -7.25 1.25
N ALA A 455 10.77 -7.99 2.26
CA ALA A 455 10.65 -9.45 2.30
C ALA A 455 9.19 -9.91 2.33
N SER A 456 8.36 -9.27 3.17
CA SER A 456 6.92 -9.58 3.23
C SER A 456 6.24 -9.24 1.91
N LEU A 457 6.50 -8.04 1.37
CA LEU A 457 5.87 -7.58 0.15
C LEU A 457 6.24 -8.43 -1.07
N PHE A 458 7.51 -8.82 -1.20
CA PHE A 458 7.92 -9.73 -2.28
C PHE A 458 7.30 -11.12 -2.11
N SER A 459 7.18 -11.63 -0.88
CA SER A 459 6.48 -12.90 -0.64
C SER A 459 5.01 -12.83 -1.03
N ASP A 460 4.35 -11.70 -0.77
CA ASP A 460 2.95 -11.48 -1.14
C ASP A 460 2.79 -11.29 -2.65
N TYR A 461 3.78 -10.71 -3.34
CA TYR A 461 3.79 -10.67 -4.80
C TYR A 461 3.93 -12.06 -5.42
N LEU A 462 4.80 -12.91 -4.87
CA LEU A 462 4.98 -14.28 -5.34
C LEU A 462 3.71 -15.11 -5.10
N GLU A 463 3.12 -15.03 -3.90
CA GLU A 463 1.84 -15.69 -3.59
C GLU A 463 0.74 -15.23 -4.54
N ALA A 464 0.62 -13.91 -4.73
CA ALA A 464 -0.33 -13.34 -5.67
C ALA A 464 -0.04 -13.82 -7.09
N ALA A 465 1.21 -13.99 -7.51
CA ALA A 465 1.55 -14.53 -8.83
C ALA A 465 1.47 -16.07 -8.92
N ASP A 466 0.78 -16.73 -7.99
CA ASP A 466 0.67 -18.20 -7.89
C ASP A 466 2.04 -18.92 -7.93
N THR A 467 3.06 -18.24 -7.39
CA THR A 467 4.44 -18.70 -7.37
C THR A 467 4.82 -19.09 -5.93
N PRO A 468 5.05 -20.38 -5.62
CA PRO A 468 5.19 -20.86 -4.24
C PRO A 468 6.50 -20.46 -3.53
N GLY A 469 7.45 -19.86 -4.25
CA GLY A 469 8.77 -19.52 -3.72
C GLY A 469 9.73 -19.01 -4.79
N TRP A 470 11.01 -18.92 -4.45
CA TRP A 470 12.06 -18.50 -5.38
C TRP A 470 13.35 -19.28 -5.17
N TYR A 471 14.29 -19.15 -6.09
CA TYR A 471 15.56 -19.85 -6.05
C TYR A 471 16.69 -18.95 -5.56
N CYS A 472 17.50 -19.49 -4.65
CA CYS A 472 18.77 -18.92 -4.23
C CYS A 472 19.91 -19.83 -4.69
N GLY A 473 20.40 -19.60 -5.91
CA GLY A 473 21.31 -20.52 -6.58
C GLY A 473 20.60 -21.84 -6.87
N PRO A 474 21.15 -23.01 -6.46
CA PRO A 474 20.52 -24.30 -6.71
C PRO A 474 19.38 -24.64 -5.71
N HIS A 475 19.18 -23.83 -4.67
CA HIS A 475 18.25 -24.15 -3.58
C HIS A 475 16.93 -23.38 -3.72
N PHE A 476 15.81 -24.10 -3.67
CA PHE A 476 14.47 -23.53 -3.62
C PHE A 476 14.08 -23.16 -2.18
N TYR A 477 13.48 -22.00 -1.99
CA TYR A 477 12.90 -21.53 -0.73
C TYR A 477 11.44 -21.14 -0.94
N SER A 478 10.55 -21.58 -0.03
CA SER A 478 9.14 -21.19 -0.06
C SER A 478 8.94 -19.73 0.39
N ILE A 479 7.84 -19.12 -0.04
CA ILE A 479 7.44 -17.76 0.40
C ILE A 479 7.39 -17.61 1.94
N GLU A 480 7.03 -18.68 2.65
CA GLU A 480 6.97 -18.72 4.12
C GLU A 480 8.31 -18.42 4.80
N VAL A 481 9.44 -18.68 4.12
CA VAL A 481 10.76 -18.36 4.64
C VAL A 481 10.96 -16.84 4.77
N LEU A 482 10.47 -16.05 3.81
CA LEU A 482 10.54 -14.58 3.87
C LEU A 482 9.56 -14.03 4.90
N ARG A 483 8.34 -14.56 4.94
CA ARG A 483 7.34 -14.18 5.95
C ARG A 483 7.86 -14.45 7.36
N SER A 484 8.50 -15.60 7.58
CA SER A 484 9.15 -15.94 8.84
C SER A 484 10.31 -15.00 9.16
N PHE A 485 11.18 -14.70 8.19
CA PHE A 485 12.24 -13.70 8.36
C PHE A 485 11.67 -12.34 8.81
N ALA A 486 10.71 -11.79 8.08
CA ALA A 486 10.11 -10.50 8.42
C ALA A 486 9.44 -10.52 9.80
N ARG A 487 8.68 -11.58 10.11
CA ARG A 487 8.05 -11.80 11.42
C ARG A 487 9.08 -11.81 12.54
N THR A 488 10.17 -12.57 12.42
CA THR A 488 11.21 -12.65 13.47
C THR A 488 11.87 -11.30 13.73
N GLN A 489 12.17 -10.52 12.69
CA GLN A 489 12.75 -9.19 12.84
C GLN A 489 11.78 -8.21 13.53
N MET A 490 10.50 -8.24 13.16
CA MET A 490 9.48 -7.39 13.77
C MET A 490 9.17 -7.81 15.21
N GLU A 491 9.12 -9.10 15.50
CA GLU A 491 8.97 -9.59 16.87
C GLU A 491 10.17 -9.24 17.75
N TYR A 492 11.39 -9.27 17.22
CA TYR A 492 12.58 -8.77 17.93
C TYR A 492 12.39 -7.31 18.33
N ILE A 493 11.91 -6.45 17.42
CA ILE A 493 11.63 -5.03 17.69
C ILE A 493 10.53 -4.86 18.74
N LEU A 494 9.50 -5.71 18.70
CA LEU A 494 8.36 -5.65 19.61
C LEU A 494 8.64 -6.27 20.99
N GLY A 495 9.73 -7.01 21.17
CA GLY A 495 10.22 -7.44 22.48
C GLY A 495 10.77 -8.86 22.58
N LYS A 496 10.75 -9.66 21.51
CA LYS A 496 11.42 -10.98 21.46
C LYS A 496 12.93 -10.82 21.21
N ASN A 497 13.59 -10.07 22.10
CA ASN A 497 15.03 -9.84 22.09
C ASN A 497 15.64 -10.21 23.46
N PRO A 498 16.97 -10.28 23.60
CA PRO A 498 17.62 -10.68 24.86
C PRO A 498 17.25 -9.82 26.07
N LEU A 499 16.85 -8.56 25.86
CA LEU A 499 16.44 -7.64 26.92
C LEU A 499 14.94 -7.71 27.26
N LYS A 500 14.16 -8.53 26.54
CA LYS A 500 12.70 -8.63 26.67
C LYS A 500 12.04 -7.23 26.69
N MET A 501 12.52 -6.34 25.83
CA MET A 501 12.15 -4.92 25.82
C MET A 501 11.63 -4.54 24.43
N SER A 502 10.45 -3.92 24.34
CA SER A 502 10.01 -3.35 23.07
C SER A 502 10.83 -2.10 22.74
N TYR A 503 11.33 -2.01 21.51
CA TYR A 503 11.95 -0.80 20.98
C TYR A 503 10.91 0.20 20.42
N VAL A 504 9.61 -0.12 20.50
CA VAL A 504 8.51 0.78 20.16
C VAL A 504 7.92 1.36 21.45
N VAL A 505 8.05 2.67 21.62
CA VAL A 505 7.66 3.36 22.86
C VAL A 505 6.15 3.26 23.08
N GLY A 506 5.75 2.82 24.27
CA GLY A 506 4.34 2.63 24.63
C GLY A 506 3.70 1.34 24.11
N TYR A 507 4.49 0.44 23.51
CA TYR A 507 4.09 -0.93 23.18
C TYR A 507 4.69 -1.92 24.20
N GLY A 508 3.91 -2.92 24.61
CA GLY A 508 4.31 -3.89 25.64
C GLY A 508 4.44 -3.29 27.04
N LYS A 509 4.93 -4.09 27.99
CA LYS A 509 5.11 -3.69 29.41
C LYS A 509 6.46 -3.03 29.69
N HIS A 510 7.46 -3.30 28.85
CA HIS A 510 8.83 -2.83 29.01
C HIS A 510 9.31 -2.17 27.73
N TYR A 511 9.52 -0.85 27.76
CA TYR A 511 9.94 -0.03 26.62
C TYR A 511 10.78 1.17 27.10
N PRO A 512 11.59 1.80 26.22
CA PRO A 512 12.43 2.95 26.55
C PRO A 512 11.63 4.12 27.12
N LYS A 513 12.10 4.68 28.25
CA LYS A 513 11.45 5.80 28.93
C LYS A 513 12.22 7.12 28.75
N ARG A 514 13.46 7.09 28.27
CA ARG A 514 14.33 8.26 28.10
C ARG A 514 14.69 8.47 26.63
N VAL A 515 13.66 8.60 25.79
CA VAL A 515 13.78 8.84 24.35
C VAL A 515 14.46 10.18 24.07
N HIS A 516 15.43 10.23 23.15
CA HIS A 516 16.07 11.46 22.68
C HIS A 516 15.07 12.31 21.89
N HIS A 517 14.19 13.02 22.58
CA HIS A 517 13.14 13.80 21.94
C HIS A 517 12.76 15.03 22.74
N ARG A 518 12.97 16.23 22.17
CA ARG A 518 12.80 17.51 22.86
C ARG A 518 11.38 17.72 23.39
N GLY A 519 10.37 17.63 22.52
CA GLY A 519 8.97 17.82 22.87
C GLY A 519 8.48 16.89 24.00
N ALA A 520 8.79 15.60 23.91
CA ALA A 520 8.46 14.60 24.93
C ALA A 520 9.22 14.78 26.26
N SER A 521 10.45 15.31 26.23
CA SER A 521 11.32 15.42 27.42
C SER A 521 11.00 16.61 28.34
N ILE A 522 10.34 17.66 27.82
CA ILE A 522 10.06 18.90 28.57
C ILE A 522 8.57 18.93 28.95
N PRO A 523 8.23 19.10 30.23
CA PRO A 523 6.85 19.06 30.69
C PRO A 523 6.05 20.26 30.18
N LYS A 524 4.78 20.04 29.84
CA LYS A 524 3.83 21.09 29.48
C LYS A 524 3.22 21.71 30.74
N LYS A 525 3.98 22.55 31.44
CA LYS A 525 3.54 23.28 32.64
C LYS A 525 3.67 24.79 32.43
N LYS A 526 2.68 25.55 32.94
CA LYS A 526 2.71 27.02 32.93
C LYS A 526 3.98 27.51 33.65
N GLY A 527 4.73 28.42 33.01
CA GLY A 527 6.00 28.94 33.55
C GLY A 527 7.24 28.10 33.24
N VAL A 528 7.10 26.90 32.66
CA VAL A 528 8.25 26.12 32.16
C VAL A 528 8.46 26.45 30.68
N HIS A 529 9.27 27.47 30.44
CA HIS A 529 9.76 27.87 29.11
C HIS A 529 11.28 27.95 29.17
N PRO A 530 11.96 26.80 29.13
CA PRO A 530 13.40 26.81 29.24
C PRO A 530 13.99 27.52 28.02
N GLY A 531 14.75 28.58 28.24
CA GLY A 531 15.58 29.16 27.19
C GLY A 531 16.54 28.11 26.62
N CYS A 532 17.10 28.37 25.45
CA CYS A 532 17.96 27.47 24.66
C CYS A 532 18.78 26.43 25.47
N LYS A 533 19.64 26.89 26.40
CA LYS A 533 20.48 26.01 27.26
C LYS A 533 19.79 25.51 28.52
N GLY A 534 18.81 26.24 29.06
CA GLY A 534 18.05 25.82 30.25
C GLY A 534 17.36 24.47 30.04
N GLY A 535 17.03 24.15 28.78
CA GLY A 535 16.49 22.88 28.36
C GLY A 535 17.38 21.67 28.62
N TRP A 536 18.70 21.87 28.72
CA TRP A 536 19.65 20.77 28.94
C TRP A 536 19.43 20.06 30.27
N THR A 537 18.80 20.71 31.25
CA THR A 537 18.40 20.07 32.51
C THR A 537 17.44 18.89 32.27
N TRP A 538 16.51 19.01 31.30
CA TRP A 538 15.62 17.92 30.85
C TRP A 538 16.30 16.95 29.89
N ARG A 539 17.31 17.40 29.14
CA ARG A 539 18.13 16.48 28.34
C ARG A 539 18.89 15.50 29.24
N ASP A 540 19.57 16.03 30.25
CA ASP A 540 20.60 15.34 31.02
C ASP A 540 20.04 14.67 32.31
N THR A 541 18.78 14.93 32.65
CA THR A 541 18.12 14.26 33.80
C THR A 541 18.00 12.75 33.64
N LYS A 542 18.18 12.01 34.74
CA LYS A 542 17.93 10.57 34.82
C LYS A 542 16.44 10.22 34.99
N LYS A 543 15.54 11.20 35.10
CA LYS A 543 14.10 10.93 35.14
C LYS A 543 13.59 10.46 33.77
N PRO A 544 12.50 9.68 33.70
CA PRO A 544 11.83 9.37 32.43
C PRO A 544 11.31 10.64 31.75
N ASN A 545 11.03 10.57 30.45
CA ASN A 545 10.35 11.65 29.75
C ASN A 545 8.97 11.89 30.41
N PRO A 546 8.59 13.15 30.69
CA PRO A 546 7.28 13.46 31.26
C PRO A 546 6.13 13.08 30.32
N HIS A 547 6.36 13.10 29.00
CA HIS A 547 5.38 12.65 28.02
C HIS A 547 5.87 11.37 27.35
N ILE A 548 4.96 10.41 27.17
CA ILE A 548 5.22 9.19 26.42
C ILE A 548 4.99 9.49 24.95
N ILE A 549 6.04 9.41 24.14
CA ILE A 549 5.95 9.52 22.68
C ILE A 549 5.54 8.18 22.08
N VAL A 550 4.25 7.87 22.19
CA VAL A 550 3.68 6.58 21.76
C VAL A 550 3.98 6.34 20.28
N GLY A 551 4.46 5.12 19.97
CA GLY A 551 4.76 4.69 18.61
C GLY A 551 6.18 4.98 18.13
N ALA A 552 6.95 5.82 18.84
CA ALA A 552 8.31 6.11 18.43
C ALA A 552 9.16 4.84 18.46
N MET A 553 9.74 4.46 17.32
CA MET A 553 10.75 3.42 17.26
C MET A 553 12.09 4.05 17.57
N VAL A 554 12.73 3.64 18.65
CA VAL A 554 14.08 4.13 18.96
C VAL A 554 15.08 3.58 17.95
N ALA A 555 16.25 4.21 17.84
CA ALA A 555 17.34 3.76 16.96
C ALA A 555 17.72 2.28 17.12
N GLY A 556 17.71 1.77 18.36
CA GLY A 556 17.86 0.34 18.66
C GLY A 556 19.15 -0.04 19.36
N PRO A 557 19.43 -1.35 19.48
CA PRO A 557 20.61 -1.86 20.19
C PRO A 557 21.89 -1.71 19.37
N ASP A 558 23.03 -1.97 20.01
CA ASP A 558 24.31 -2.15 19.33
C ASP A 558 24.46 -3.57 18.74
N ARG A 559 25.59 -3.82 18.08
CA ARG A 559 25.93 -5.09 17.43
C ARG A 559 25.96 -6.32 18.36
N HIS A 560 25.84 -6.15 19.67
CA HIS A 560 25.83 -7.24 20.65
C HIS A 560 24.50 -7.32 21.43
N ASP A 561 23.41 -6.79 20.88
CA ASP A 561 22.10 -6.69 21.55
C ASP A 561 22.10 -5.79 22.79
N GLY A 562 23.16 -4.99 23.01
CA GLY A 562 23.22 -4.04 24.11
C GLY A 562 22.36 -2.82 23.82
N PHE A 563 21.55 -2.37 24.79
CA PHE A 563 20.76 -1.15 24.67
C PHE A 563 20.89 -0.26 25.91
N LYS A 564 21.07 1.04 25.70
CA LYS A 564 21.19 2.02 26.79
C LYS A 564 20.08 3.08 26.67
N ASP A 565 19.11 3.03 27.58
CA ASP A 565 18.02 4.02 27.69
C ASP A 565 18.53 5.33 28.31
N ILE A 566 19.31 6.07 27.52
CA ILE A 566 19.95 7.34 27.89
C ILE A 566 19.54 8.40 26.87
N ARG A 567 18.77 9.40 27.32
CA ARG A 567 18.24 10.49 26.49
C ARG A 567 19.31 11.22 25.71
N LYS A 568 20.48 11.50 26.30
CA LYS A 568 21.57 12.19 25.58
C LYS A 568 22.14 11.36 24.43
N ASN A 569 21.99 10.04 24.46
CA ASN A 569 22.57 9.14 23.48
C ASN A 569 21.60 8.84 22.33
N ARG A 570 21.77 9.61 21.25
CA ARG A 570 21.01 9.50 20.00
C ARG A 570 21.11 8.13 19.35
N ASN A 571 22.30 7.52 19.40
CA ASN A 571 22.60 6.25 18.76
C ASN A 571 21.69 5.09 19.19
N TYR A 572 21.14 5.16 20.41
CA TYR A 572 20.20 4.16 20.93
C TYR A 572 18.76 4.68 20.98
N THR A 573 18.56 5.94 21.35
CA THR A 573 17.24 6.43 21.80
C THR A 573 16.58 7.45 20.88
N GLU A 574 17.20 7.84 19.77
CA GLU A 574 16.60 8.77 18.81
C GLU A 574 15.66 8.03 17.83
N PRO A 575 14.38 8.42 17.76
CA PRO A 575 13.50 7.97 16.69
C PRO A 575 13.66 8.86 15.45
N THR A 576 13.39 8.30 14.27
CA THR A 576 13.43 9.03 12.99
C THR A 576 12.16 8.77 12.19
N LEU A 577 11.78 9.75 11.37
CA LEU A 577 10.61 9.68 10.50
C LEU A 577 10.75 8.55 9.49
N ALA A 578 11.94 8.42 8.87
CA ALA A 578 12.26 7.37 7.92
C ALA A 578 12.16 5.98 8.54
N GLY A 579 12.69 5.78 9.76
CA GLY A 579 12.59 4.50 10.46
C GLY A 579 11.16 4.14 10.85
N ASN A 580 10.38 5.12 11.34
CA ASN A 580 8.99 4.90 11.70
C ASN A 580 8.07 4.66 10.48
N ALA A 581 8.38 5.21 9.32
CA ALA A 581 7.66 4.90 8.07
C ALA A 581 7.86 3.45 7.66
N GLY A 582 9.10 2.94 7.75
CA GLY A 582 9.40 1.53 7.53
C GLY A 582 8.75 0.61 8.57
N LEU A 583 8.69 1.04 9.84
CA LEU A 583 7.98 0.32 10.89
C LEU A 583 6.50 0.16 10.53
N VAL A 584 5.82 1.25 10.15
CA VAL A 584 4.40 1.22 9.76
C VAL A 584 4.17 0.30 8.55
N ALA A 585 5.02 0.41 7.52
CA ALA A 585 4.94 -0.42 6.33
C ALA A 585 5.12 -1.92 6.64
N ALA A 586 6.10 -2.28 7.46
CA ALA A 586 6.33 -3.67 7.88
C ALA A 586 5.21 -4.21 8.79
N LEU A 587 4.70 -3.38 9.71
CA LEU A 587 3.61 -3.77 10.59
C LEU A 587 2.34 -4.06 9.82
N VAL A 588 1.93 -3.20 8.88
CA VAL A 588 0.72 -3.45 8.09
C VAL A 588 0.88 -4.67 7.19
N ALA A 589 2.06 -4.90 6.60
CA ALA A 589 2.34 -6.08 5.79
C ALA A 589 2.13 -7.38 6.59
N LEU A 590 2.49 -7.40 7.88
CA LEU A 590 2.33 -8.56 8.77
C LEU A 590 1.00 -8.58 9.54
N SER A 591 0.18 -7.53 9.47
CA SER A 591 -1.09 -7.43 10.20
C SER A 591 -2.21 -8.20 9.49
N GLY A 592 -3.14 -8.73 10.27
CA GLY A 592 -4.34 -9.43 9.78
C GLY A 592 -4.07 -10.77 9.07
N GLU A 593 -5.09 -11.63 9.03
CA GLU A 593 -5.10 -12.86 8.23
C GLU A 593 -5.96 -12.67 6.97
N GLY A 594 -5.53 -13.24 5.84
CA GLY A 594 -6.40 -13.44 4.65
C GLY A 594 -6.50 -12.30 3.62
N HIS A 595 -5.84 -11.16 3.82
CA HIS A 595 -5.80 -10.09 2.81
C HIS A 595 -4.39 -9.91 2.26
N GLY A 596 -4.07 -10.55 1.13
CA GLY A 596 -2.84 -10.30 0.38
C GLY A 596 -2.84 -8.94 -0.34
N VAL A 597 -1.87 -8.72 -1.22
CA VAL A 597 -1.80 -7.51 -2.05
C VAL A 597 -2.99 -7.41 -3.01
N ASP A 598 -3.52 -6.20 -3.21
CA ASP A 598 -4.67 -5.97 -4.11
C ASP A 598 -4.22 -5.68 -5.56
N LYS A 599 -4.21 -6.72 -6.39
CA LYS A 599 -3.87 -6.63 -7.83
C LYS A 599 -4.78 -5.69 -8.62
N ASN A 600 -6.05 -5.56 -8.21
CA ASN A 600 -7.05 -4.82 -8.98
C ASN A 600 -6.86 -3.31 -8.87
N THR A 601 -6.31 -2.85 -7.74
CA THR A 601 -6.19 -1.42 -7.47
C THR A 601 -4.76 -0.89 -7.55
N MET A 602 -3.73 -1.73 -7.43
CA MET A 602 -2.32 -1.31 -7.45
C MET A 602 -1.84 -0.72 -8.78
N PHE A 603 -2.54 -0.98 -9.90
CA PHE A 603 -2.24 -0.45 -11.23
C PHE A 603 -3.33 0.50 -11.75
N SER A 604 -4.17 1.07 -10.89
CA SER A 604 -5.36 1.82 -11.33
C SER A 604 -5.09 3.04 -12.22
N ALA A 605 -3.86 3.56 -12.26
CA ALA A 605 -3.47 4.67 -13.12
C ALA A 605 -2.65 4.25 -14.35
N VAL A 606 -2.32 2.95 -14.48
CA VAL A 606 -1.63 2.42 -15.66
C VAL A 606 -2.69 1.95 -16.65
N PRO A 607 -2.69 2.45 -17.91
CA PRO A 607 -3.64 1.99 -18.91
C PRO A 607 -3.44 0.50 -19.23
N PRO A 608 -4.50 -0.24 -19.60
CA PRO A 608 -4.36 -1.62 -20.06
C PRO A 608 -3.36 -1.70 -21.21
N MET A 609 -2.30 -2.49 -21.05
CA MET A 609 -1.24 -2.62 -22.06
C MET A 609 -1.63 -3.48 -23.26
N PHE A 610 -2.72 -4.24 -23.14
CA PHE A 610 -3.31 -5.01 -24.22
C PHE A 610 -4.75 -4.56 -24.45
N PRO A 611 -5.23 -4.54 -25.70
CA PRO A 611 -6.64 -4.32 -25.97
C PRO A 611 -7.46 -5.39 -25.25
N SER A 612 -8.61 -5.01 -24.68
CA SER A 612 -9.56 -5.97 -24.14
C SER A 612 -9.84 -7.06 -25.18
N PRO A 613 -9.84 -8.34 -24.82
CA PRO A 613 -10.22 -9.39 -25.76
C PRO A 613 -11.59 -9.03 -26.36
N PRO A 614 -11.78 -9.20 -27.68
CA PRO A 614 -13.06 -8.88 -28.30
C PRO A 614 -14.18 -9.66 -27.59
N PRO A 615 -15.39 -9.10 -27.48
CA PRO A 615 -16.52 -9.82 -26.90
C PRO A 615 -16.68 -11.17 -27.61
N PRO A 616 -17.09 -12.24 -26.89
CA PRO A 616 -17.31 -13.53 -27.52
C PRO A 616 -18.25 -13.36 -28.72
N PRO A 617 -17.99 -14.04 -29.86
CA PRO A 617 -18.85 -13.95 -31.01
C PRO A 617 -20.29 -14.27 -30.60
N ALA A 618 -21.26 -13.55 -31.16
CA ALA A 618 -22.66 -13.80 -30.89
C ALA A 618 -22.96 -15.30 -31.11
N PRO A 619 -23.74 -15.96 -30.22
CA PRO A 619 -24.06 -17.37 -30.37
C PRO A 619 -24.62 -17.60 -31.77
N TRP A 620 -23.96 -18.50 -32.51
CA TRP A 620 -24.35 -18.86 -33.87
C TRP A 620 -25.81 -19.33 -33.85
N LYS A 621 -26.67 -18.60 -34.56
CA LYS A 621 -28.04 -19.03 -34.82
C LYS A 621 -28.04 -19.76 -36.17
N PRO A 622 -28.36 -21.07 -36.20
CA PRO A 622 -28.44 -21.86 -37.43
C PRO A 622 -29.39 -21.28 -38.46
#